data_AF-A0A1G9IRV7-F1
#
_entry.id   AF-A0A1G9IRV7-F1
#
_cell.length_a   1.000
_cell.length_b   1.000
_cell.length_c   1.000
_cell.angle_alpha   90.00
_cell.angle_beta   90.00
_cell.angle_gamma   90.00
#
_symmetry.space_group_name_H-M   'P 1'
#
loop_
_entity.id
_entity.type
_entity.pdbx_description
1 polymer ?
#
loop_
_entity_poly.entity_id
_entity_poly.type
_entity_poly.pdbx_seq_one_letter_code
_entity_poly.pdbx_strand_id
1 'polypeptide(L)'
;MNEWYEENAPLEGKTCYRVHHALAKPCADCHVLRTLKTGEAAAKIEQPDHNPEVDYLELYSYPMIDDETGEITGIVELSRDISERKKAERELELTKSCLDKANMMFLRVSPEGIIRYANERVCEKLGYDRDELIGSKARRLVAEKSSVLERNEFWQEIKSSGSYVYEREFETKEGIVFPVHLISQYFEYEGEEFEMVFARDIKERKKM
;
A
#
# COMPACT_ATOMS: atom_id res chain seq x y z
N MET A 1 -2.27 26.30 -17.43
CA MET A 1 -1.20 26.27 -18.46
C MET A 1 -0.34 27.52 -18.43
N ASN A 2 -0.91 28.72 -18.21
CA ASN A 2 -0.14 29.97 -18.09
C ASN A 2 0.90 29.90 -16.96
N GLU A 3 0.55 29.46 -15.75
CA GLU A 3 1.50 29.49 -14.62
C GLU A 3 2.75 28.59 -14.76
N TRP A 4 2.72 27.51 -15.56
CA TRP A 4 3.83 26.54 -15.62
C TRP A 4 4.76 26.70 -16.82
N TYR A 5 4.28 27.35 -17.89
CA TYR A 5 5.03 27.51 -19.14
C TYR A 5 4.93 28.94 -19.69
N GLU A 6 4.66 29.91 -18.82
CA GLU A 6 4.55 31.33 -19.16
C GLU A 6 5.80 31.83 -19.91
N GLU A 7 6.98 31.38 -19.52
CA GLU A 7 8.26 31.72 -20.18
C GLU A 7 8.35 31.27 -21.64
N ASN A 8 7.55 30.27 -22.03
CA ASN A 8 7.55 29.71 -23.38
C ASN A 8 6.49 30.32 -24.29
N ALA A 9 5.58 31.14 -23.75
CA ALA A 9 4.57 31.83 -24.54
C ALA A 9 5.19 32.89 -25.47
N PRO A 10 4.61 33.15 -26.67
CA PRO A 10 3.46 32.45 -27.27
C PRO A 10 3.83 31.05 -27.80
N LEU A 11 2.85 30.14 -27.82
CA LEU A 11 3.06 28.74 -28.21
C LEU A 11 2.66 28.43 -29.65
N GLU A 12 1.99 29.34 -30.37
CA GLU A 12 1.58 29.09 -31.75
C GLU A 12 2.79 28.80 -32.66
N GLY A 13 2.65 27.75 -33.50
CA GLY A 13 3.70 27.31 -34.43
C GLY A 13 4.87 26.57 -33.78
N LYS A 14 4.90 26.42 -32.46
CA LYS A 14 5.91 25.62 -31.74
C LYS A 14 5.42 24.19 -31.51
N THR A 15 6.36 23.25 -31.36
CA THR A 15 6.08 21.84 -31.07
C THR A 15 6.29 21.53 -29.59
N CYS A 16 5.38 20.77 -28.99
CA CYS A 16 5.42 20.40 -27.57
C CYS A 16 6.77 19.82 -27.12
N TYR A 17 7.36 18.91 -27.92
CA TYR A 17 8.65 18.28 -27.59
C TYR A 17 9.83 19.26 -27.54
N ARG A 18 9.78 20.38 -28.27
CA ARG A 18 10.81 21.44 -28.18
C ARG A 18 10.58 22.34 -26.98
N VAL A 19 9.32 22.64 -26.68
CA VAL A 19 8.93 23.61 -25.66
C VAL A 19 9.00 23.00 -24.25
N HIS A 20 8.34 21.87 -24.03
CA HIS A 20 8.19 21.30 -22.69
C HIS A 20 9.31 20.33 -22.32
N HIS A 21 9.89 19.66 -23.32
CA HIS A 21 10.89 18.60 -23.10
C HIS A 21 12.30 18.98 -23.58
N ALA A 22 12.48 20.15 -24.20
CA ALA A 22 13.75 20.58 -24.80
C ALA A 22 14.36 19.53 -25.78
N LEU A 23 13.52 18.72 -26.42
CA LEU A 23 13.93 17.69 -27.37
C LEU A 23 13.97 18.24 -28.80
N ALA A 24 14.85 17.65 -29.63
CA ALA A 24 14.90 17.95 -31.07
C ALA A 24 13.87 17.17 -31.90
N LYS A 25 13.30 16.11 -31.33
CA LYS A 25 12.32 15.22 -31.96
C LYS A 25 11.23 14.82 -30.95
N PRO A 26 10.07 14.32 -31.41
CA PRO A 26 9.03 13.84 -30.51
C PRO A 26 9.54 12.81 -29.49
N CYS A 27 8.90 12.79 -28.32
CA CYS A 27 9.22 11.88 -27.23
C CYS A 27 9.17 10.41 -27.71
N ALA A 28 10.04 9.56 -27.16
CA ALA A 28 10.10 8.14 -27.56
C ALA A 28 8.76 7.41 -27.31
N ASP A 29 8.12 7.69 -26.18
CA ASP A 29 6.74 7.32 -25.89
C ASP A 29 5.86 8.59 -25.86
N CYS A 30 5.38 9.00 -27.03
CA CYS A 30 4.54 10.18 -27.20
C CYS A 30 3.07 9.79 -27.31
N HIS A 31 2.29 10.12 -26.29
CA HIS A 31 0.84 9.87 -26.24
C HIS A 31 0.10 10.66 -27.34
N VAL A 32 0.49 11.92 -27.58
CA VAL A 32 -0.01 12.78 -28.66
C VAL A 32 0.16 12.13 -30.05
N LEU A 33 1.35 11.61 -30.36
CA LEU A 33 1.58 10.92 -31.64
C LEU A 33 0.80 9.61 -31.75
N ARG A 34 0.59 8.89 -30.63
CA ARG A 34 -0.26 7.70 -30.63
C ARG A 34 -1.70 8.07 -30.98
N THR A 35 -2.24 9.13 -30.37
CA THR A 35 -3.58 9.63 -30.70
C THR A 35 -3.69 10.07 -32.16
N LEU A 36 -2.71 10.80 -32.71
CA LEU A 36 -2.73 11.18 -34.14
C LEU A 36 -2.72 10.00 -35.09
N LYS A 37 -2.00 8.93 -34.75
CA LYS A 37 -1.87 7.75 -35.62
C LYS A 37 -3.08 6.84 -35.57
N THR A 38 -3.74 6.76 -34.42
CA THR A 38 -4.79 5.78 -34.15
C THR A 38 -6.19 6.37 -34.24
N GLY A 39 -6.34 7.68 -34.02
CA GLY A 39 -7.65 8.29 -33.80
C GLY A 39 -8.27 7.92 -32.44
N GLU A 40 -7.50 7.30 -31.53
CA GLU A 40 -7.97 6.91 -30.20
C GLU A 40 -7.32 7.78 -29.11
N ALA A 41 -8.04 7.95 -28.00
CA ALA A 41 -7.49 8.64 -26.84
C ALA A 41 -6.30 7.87 -26.26
N ALA A 42 -5.25 8.58 -25.87
CA ALA A 42 -4.07 7.98 -25.26
C ALA A 42 -3.71 8.70 -23.96
N ALA A 43 -3.08 7.96 -23.04
CA ALA A 43 -2.61 8.51 -21.78
C ALA A 43 -1.17 8.09 -21.49
N LYS A 44 -0.49 8.90 -20.67
CA LYS A 44 0.85 8.63 -20.16
C LYS A 44 1.05 9.30 -18.81
N ILE A 45 1.79 8.64 -17.93
CA ILE A 45 2.35 9.28 -16.73
C ILE A 45 3.81 9.60 -17.00
N GLU A 46 4.23 10.80 -16.65
CA GLU A 46 5.62 11.22 -16.75
C GLU A 46 6.04 12.12 -15.59
N GLN A 47 7.35 12.24 -15.40
CA GLN A 47 7.96 13.20 -14.50
C GLN A 47 8.38 14.40 -15.35
N PRO A 48 7.90 15.62 -15.06
CA PRO A 48 8.24 16.78 -15.88
C PRO A 48 9.71 17.16 -15.66
N ASP A 49 10.45 17.35 -16.75
CA ASP A 49 11.89 17.65 -16.70
C ASP A 49 12.20 19.07 -16.13
N HIS A 50 11.23 19.99 -16.17
CA HIS A 50 11.45 21.43 -15.95
C HIS A 50 10.49 22.09 -14.95
N ASN A 51 9.82 21.32 -14.08
CA ASN A 51 8.98 21.88 -13.02
C ASN A 51 9.33 21.23 -11.67
N PRO A 52 10.06 21.94 -10.76
CA PRO A 52 10.46 21.39 -9.47
C PRO A 52 9.31 21.24 -8.48
N GLU A 53 8.12 21.81 -8.76
CA GLU A 53 6.96 21.74 -7.88
C GLU A 53 6.09 20.51 -8.16
N VAL A 54 6.25 19.88 -9.32
CA VAL A 54 5.42 18.75 -9.76
C VAL A 54 6.29 17.53 -10.03
N ASP A 55 6.09 16.46 -9.25
CA ASP A 55 6.83 15.22 -9.41
C ASP A 55 6.27 14.34 -10.53
N TYR A 56 4.94 14.34 -10.72
CA TYR A 56 4.27 13.48 -11.68
C TYR A 56 3.09 14.17 -12.36
N LEU A 57 3.08 14.13 -13.69
CA LEU A 57 1.95 14.50 -14.53
C LEU A 57 1.32 13.28 -15.18
N GLU A 58 0.00 13.21 -15.13
CA GLU A 58 -0.82 12.31 -15.92
C GLU A 58 -1.38 13.10 -17.10
N LEU A 59 -0.92 12.75 -18.30
CA LEU A 59 -1.25 13.41 -19.55
C LEU A 59 -2.24 12.56 -20.33
N TYR A 60 -3.28 13.20 -20.86
CA TYR A 60 -4.28 12.58 -21.73
C TYR A 60 -4.37 13.36 -23.04
N SER A 61 -4.33 12.67 -24.17
CA SER A 61 -4.57 13.25 -25.49
C SER A 61 -5.85 12.69 -26.08
N TYR A 62 -6.73 13.60 -26.51
CA TYR A 62 -8.00 13.30 -27.17
C TYR A 62 -8.01 13.88 -28.58
N PRO A 63 -8.35 13.09 -29.62
CA PRO A 63 -8.42 13.60 -30.97
C PRO A 63 -9.66 14.47 -31.13
N MET A 64 -9.52 15.59 -31.85
CA MET A 64 -10.65 16.35 -32.38
C MET A 64 -10.88 15.83 -33.80
N ILE A 65 -12.06 15.27 -34.04
CA ILE A 65 -12.43 14.67 -35.32
C ILE A 65 -13.50 15.56 -35.94
N ASP A 66 -13.34 15.86 -37.23
CA ASP A 66 -14.36 16.54 -38.01
C ASP A 66 -15.50 15.56 -38.36
N ASP A 67 -16.72 15.91 -37.98
CA ASP A 67 -17.88 15.01 -38.12
C ASP A 67 -18.26 14.72 -39.59
N GLU A 68 -17.91 15.61 -40.53
CA GLU A 68 -18.27 15.48 -41.95
C GLU A 68 -17.23 14.64 -42.72
N THR A 69 -15.95 14.84 -42.44
CA THR A 69 -14.82 14.23 -43.17
C THR A 69 -14.22 13.03 -42.45
N GLY A 70 -14.44 12.92 -41.13
CA GLY A 70 -13.81 11.90 -40.29
C GLY A 70 -12.30 12.14 -40.05
N GLU A 71 -11.77 13.30 -40.47
CA GLU A 71 -10.36 13.63 -40.33
C GLU A 71 -10.04 14.20 -38.94
N ILE A 72 -8.85 13.91 -38.43
CA ILE A 72 -8.36 14.49 -37.17
C ILE A 72 -7.92 15.93 -37.44
N THR A 73 -8.64 16.90 -36.89
CA THR A 73 -8.37 18.34 -37.03
C THR A 73 -7.45 18.89 -35.94
N GLY A 74 -7.29 18.16 -34.84
CA GLY A 74 -6.37 18.53 -33.77
C GLY A 74 -6.42 17.58 -32.58
N ILE A 75 -5.79 18.00 -31.50
CA ILE A 75 -5.71 17.23 -30.25
C ILE A 75 -5.97 18.16 -29.09
N VAL A 76 -6.78 17.71 -28.14
CA VAL A 76 -6.91 18.32 -26.82
C VAL A 76 -6.05 17.52 -25.85
N GLU A 77 -5.12 18.20 -25.19
CA GLU A 77 -4.31 17.61 -24.13
C GLU A 77 -4.80 18.07 -22.76
N LEU A 78 -4.98 17.13 -21.84
CA LEU A 78 -5.27 17.38 -20.44
C LEU A 78 -4.08 16.90 -19.61
N SER A 79 -3.49 17.82 -18.84
CA SER A 79 -2.44 17.53 -17.89
C SER A 79 -2.98 17.58 -16.47
N ARG A 80 -2.82 16.51 -15.71
CA ARG A 80 -3.23 16.41 -14.32
C ARG A 80 -2.02 16.17 -13.43
N ASP A 81 -1.81 17.03 -12.45
CA ASP A 81 -0.86 16.75 -11.37
C ASP A 81 -1.39 15.61 -10.49
N ILE A 82 -0.58 14.56 -10.38
CA ILE A 82 -0.86 13.38 -9.56
C ILE A 82 0.24 13.14 -8.52
N SER A 83 1.07 14.14 -8.24
CA SER A 83 2.23 14.06 -7.34
C SER A 83 1.81 13.64 -5.93
N GLU A 84 0.81 14.32 -5.36
CA GLU A 84 0.31 14.00 -4.01
C GLU A 84 -0.29 12.59 -3.93
N ARG A 85 -1.00 12.15 -4.98
CA ARG A 85 -1.49 10.77 -5.07
C ARG A 85 -0.33 9.78 -5.07
N LYS A 86 0.70 10.01 -5.89
CA LYS A 86 1.87 9.12 -6.02
C LYS A 86 2.71 9.07 -4.74
N LYS A 87 2.83 10.18 -4.02
CA LYS A 87 3.48 10.22 -2.69
C LYS A 87 2.71 9.37 -1.68
N ALA A 88 1.39 9.55 -1.59
CA ALA A 88 0.56 8.77 -0.68
C ALA A 88 0.59 7.25 -1.02
N GLU A 89 0.54 6.89 -2.30
CA GLU A 89 0.70 5.50 -2.76
C GLU A 89 2.06 4.93 -2.32
N ARG A 90 3.15 5.68 -2.52
CA ARG A 90 4.51 5.25 -2.15
C ARG A 90 4.69 5.11 -0.64
N GLU A 91 4.18 6.06 0.15
CA GLU A 91 4.24 5.97 1.62
C GLU A 91 3.46 4.76 2.14
N LEU A 92 2.30 4.47 1.55
CA LEU A 92 1.52 3.28 1.88
C LEU A 92 2.26 1.99 1.52
N GLU A 93 2.86 1.92 0.33
CA GLU A 93 3.69 0.78 -0.09
C GLU A 93 4.92 0.58 0.81
N LEU A 94 5.61 1.67 1.16
CA LEU A 94 6.75 1.65 2.06
C LEU A 94 6.34 1.15 3.45
N THR A 95 5.24 1.67 3.99
CA THR A 95 4.70 1.24 5.28
C THR A 95 4.38 -0.24 5.29
N LYS A 96 3.70 -0.75 4.25
CA LYS A 96 3.42 -2.18 4.08
C LYS A 96 4.72 -3.00 4.03
N SER A 97 5.67 -2.59 3.20
CA SER A 97 6.96 -3.30 3.05
C SER A 97 7.79 -3.32 4.34
N CYS A 98 7.77 -2.24 5.13
CA CYS A 98 8.43 -2.18 6.43
C CYS A 98 7.82 -3.18 7.42
N LEU A 99 6.49 -3.31 7.45
CA LEU A 99 5.80 -4.30 8.29
C LEU A 99 6.14 -5.74 7.86
N ASP A 100 6.20 -6.00 6.56
CA ASP A 100 6.57 -7.32 6.03
C ASP A 100 8.04 -7.68 6.37
N LYS A 101 8.96 -6.72 6.19
CA LYS A 101 10.40 -6.92 6.47
C LYS A 101 10.74 -7.01 7.96
N ALA A 102 9.88 -6.54 8.86
CA ALA A 102 10.11 -6.63 10.30
C ALA A 102 10.20 -8.08 10.82
N ASN A 103 9.89 -9.08 9.97
CA ASN A 103 9.97 -10.50 10.29
C ASN A 103 9.17 -10.86 11.55
N MET A 104 8.09 -10.11 11.79
CA MET A 104 7.26 -10.19 12.98
C MET A 104 5.91 -10.76 12.60
N MET A 105 5.42 -11.71 13.40
CA MET A 105 4.06 -12.20 13.26
C MET A 105 3.11 -11.11 13.77
N PHE A 106 2.11 -10.76 12.98
CA PHE A 106 1.13 -9.75 13.34
C PHE A 106 -0.29 -10.30 13.17
N LEU A 107 -1.08 -10.20 14.24
CA LEU A 107 -2.48 -10.58 14.29
C LEU A 107 -3.33 -9.39 14.74
N ARG A 108 -4.52 -9.26 14.17
CA ARG A 108 -5.59 -8.45 14.76
C ARG A 108 -6.67 -9.37 15.27
N VAL A 109 -7.06 -9.20 16.52
CA VAL A 109 -7.98 -10.09 17.23
C VAL A 109 -9.14 -9.26 17.80
N SER A 110 -10.36 -9.78 17.73
CA SER A 110 -11.54 -9.15 18.33
C SER A 110 -11.53 -9.26 19.86
N PRO A 111 -12.40 -8.52 20.58
CA PRO A 111 -12.52 -8.65 22.04
C PRO A 111 -12.77 -10.09 22.50
N GLU A 112 -13.54 -10.86 21.72
CA GLU A 112 -13.88 -12.28 21.97
C GLU A 112 -12.72 -13.25 21.65
N GLY A 113 -11.58 -12.75 21.19
CA GLY A 113 -10.43 -13.56 20.84
C GLY A 113 -10.48 -14.15 19.42
N ILE A 114 -11.30 -13.60 18.51
CA ILE A 114 -11.43 -14.07 17.13
C ILE A 114 -10.42 -13.36 16.23
N ILE A 115 -9.64 -14.11 15.45
CA ILE A 115 -8.67 -13.55 14.51
C ILE A 115 -9.44 -12.86 13.37
N ARG A 116 -9.21 -11.55 13.20
CA ARG A 116 -9.77 -10.71 12.13
C ARG A 116 -8.75 -10.41 11.04
N TYR A 117 -7.46 -10.56 11.33
CA TYR A 117 -6.38 -10.39 10.36
C TYR A 117 -5.15 -11.17 10.82
N ALA A 118 -4.41 -11.72 9.85
CA ALA A 118 -3.10 -12.33 10.05
C ALA A 118 -2.21 -11.96 8.86
N ASN A 119 -1.01 -11.45 9.13
CA ASN A 119 -0.04 -11.19 8.06
C ASN A 119 0.51 -12.51 7.47
N GLU A 120 1.18 -12.40 6.33
CA GLU A 120 1.78 -13.57 5.65
C GLU A 120 2.78 -14.29 6.56
N ARG A 121 3.51 -13.56 7.40
CA ARG A 121 4.48 -14.14 8.31
C ARG A 121 3.89 -15.09 9.35
N VAL A 122 2.68 -14.81 9.86
CA VAL A 122 1.94 -15.74 10.73
C VAL A 122 1.68 -17.04 9.97
N CYS A 123 1.19 -16.94 8.74
CA CYS A 123 0.81 -18.09 7.91
C CYS A 123 2.03 -18.97 7.61
N GLU A 124 3.12 -18.37 7.14
CA GLU A 124 4.39 -19.07 6.88
C GLU A 124 4.96 -19.75 8.11
N LYS A 125 4.97 -19.06 9.26
CA LYS A 125 5.64 -19.54 10.48
C LYS A 125 4.83 -20.63 11.18
N LEU A 126 3.50 -20.53 11.15
CA LEU A 126 2.62 -21.47 11.83
C LEU A 126 2.08 -22.57 10.91
N GLY A 127 2.25 -22.46 9.59
CA GLY A 127 1.83 -23.44 8.61
C GLY A 127 0.32 -23.50 8.39
N TYR A 128 -0.39 -22.40 8.63
CA TYR A 128 -1.83 -22.27 8.39
C TYR A 128 -2.09 -21.37 7.19
N ASP A 129 -3.10 -21.70 6.40
CA ASP A 129 -3.62 -20.78 5.40
C ASP A 129 -4.37 -19.64 6.08
N ARG A 130 -4.36 -18.45 5.46
CA ARG A 130 -5.05 -17.27 6.01
C ARG A 130 -6.53 -17.56 6.28
N ASP A 131 -7.21 -18.23 5.35
CA ASP A 131 -8.63 -18.54 5.46
C ASP A 131 -8.96 -19.55 6.58
N GLU A 132 -7.97 -20.36 7.00
CA GLU A 132 -8.12 -21.23 8.18
C GLU A 132 -8.00 -20.43 9.49
N LEU A 133 -7.26 -19.33 9.48
CA LEU A 133 -7.03 -18.49 10.64
C LEU A 133 -8.15 -17.48 10.86
N ILE A 134 -8.61 -16.80 9.81
CA ILE A 134 -9.64 -15.76 9.92
C ILE A 134 -10.95 -16.37 10.43
N GLY A 135 -11.53 -15.76 11.47
CA GLY A 135 -12.74 -16.26 12.12
C GLY A 135 -12.50 -17.33 13.19
N SER A 136 -11.27 -17.86 13.30
CA SER A 136 -10.90 -18.81 14.35
C SER A 136 -10.49 -18.10 15.66
N LYS A 137 -10.48 -18.83 16.78
CA LYS A 137 -10.01 -18.32 18.07
C LYS A 137 -8.47 -18.27 18.09
N ALA A 138 -7.90 -17.13 18.47
CA ALA A 138 -6.44 -16.94 18.60
C ALA A 138 -5.79 -17.94 19.57
N ARG A 139 -6.54 -18.43 20.58
CA ARG A 139 -6.10 -19.49 21.51
C ARG A 139 -5.66 -20.77 20.78
N ARG A 140 -6.17 -21.05 19.58
CA ARG A 140 -5.75 -22.19 18.77
C ARG A 140 -4.24 -22.19 18.46
N LEU A 141 -3.62 -21.01 18.42
CA LEU A 141 -2.20 -20.87 18.11
C LEU A 141 -1.30 -21.10 19.33
N VAL A 142 -1.89 -21.17 20.53
CA VAL A 142 -1.17 -21.29 21.80
C VAL A 142 -1.11 -22.76 22.21
N ALA A 143 0.09 -23.24 22.56
CA ALA A 143 0.29 -24.61 23.01
C ALA A 143 -0.51 -24.90 24.30
N GLU A 144 -1.05 -26.12 24.41
CA GLU A 144 -2.02 -26.50 25.46
C GLU A 144 -1.51 -26.26 26.89
N LYS A 145 -0.20 -26.41 27.12
CA LYS A 145 0.45 -26.28 28.43
C LYS A 145 0.74 -24.83 28.85
N SER A 146 0.51 -23.85 27.98
CA SER A 146 0.76 -22.44 28.30
C SER A 146 -0.39 -21.87 29.15
N SER A 147 -0.08 -21.30 30.33
CA SER A 147 -1.10 -20.71 31.21
C SER A 147 -1.75 -19.50 30.53
N VAL A 148 -3.04 -19.63 30.20
CA VAL A 148 -3.83 -18.54 29.60
C VAL A 148 -4.58 -17.80 30.70
N LEU A 149 -4.44 -16.46 30.72
CA LEU A 149 -5.45 -15.64 31.39
C LEU A 149 -6.79 -15.90 30.69
N GLU A 150 -7.88 -15.87 31.44
CA GLU A 150 -9.21 -15.96 30.83
C GLU A 150 -9.39 -14.79 29.86
N ARG A 151 -10.05 -15.05 28.72
CA ARG A 151 -10.10 -14.09 27.62
C ARG A 151 -10.64 -12.73 28.05
N ASN A 152 -11.68 -12.75 28.89
CA ASN A 152 -12.33 -11.54 29.40
C ASN A 152 -11.40 -10.75 30.33
N GLU A 153 -10.69 -11.43 31.22
CA GLU A 153 -9.73 -10.79 32.14
C GLU A 153 -8.60 -10.13 31.35
N PHE A 154 -8.05 -10.87 30.39
CA PHE A 154 -7.01 -10.36 29.50
C PHE A 154 -7.48 -9.13 28.70
N TRP A 155 -8.71 -9.15 28.18
CA TRP A 155 -9.28 -8.01 27.46
C TRP A 155 -9.40 -6.76 28.35
N GLN A 156 -9.87 -6.91 29.59
CA GLN A 156 -9.95 -5.79 30.53
C GLN A 156 -8.56 -5.25 30.90
N GLU A 157 -7.59 -6.14 31.06
CA GLU A 157 -6.20 -5.75 31.35
C GLU A 157 -5.63 -4.90 30.21
N ILE A 158 -5.71 -5.35 28.94
CA ILE A 158 -5.16 -4.57 27.82
C ILE A 158 -5.94 -3.27 27.58
N LYS A 159 -7.25 -3.25 27.83
CA LYS A 159 -8.09 -2.04 27.66
C LYS A 159 -7.77 -0.99 28.72
N SER A 160 -7.43 -1.40 29.94
CA SER A 160 -7.08 -0.48 31.03
C SER A 160 -5.62 0.00 30.96
N SER A 161 -4.68 -0.89 30.64
CA SER A 161 -3.23 -0.60 30.58
C SER A 161 -2.77 -0.06 29.21
N GLY A 162 -3.58 -0.24 28.16
CA GLY A 162 -3.25 0.09 26.77
C GLY A 162 -2.34 -0.95 26.09
N SER A 163 -1.46 -1.61 26.83
CA SER A 163 -0.55 -2.63 26.31
C SER A 163 -0.14 -3.66 27.36
N TYR A 164 0.05 -4.90 26.93
CA TYR A 164 0.49 -6.00 27.77
C TYR A 164 1.58 -6.82 27.06
N VAL A 165 2.70 -7.03 27.75
CA VAL A 165 3.90 -7.71 27.22
C VAL A 165 4.14 -9.00 28.00
N TYR A 166 4.28 -10.12 27.28
CA TYR A 166 4.32 -11.45 27.90
C TYR A 166 4.97 -12.48 26.98
N GLU A 167 5.28 -13.66 27.51
CA GLU A 167 5.78 -14.78 26.73
C GLU A 167 4.78 -15.93 26.74
N ARG A 168 4.69 -16.66 25.63
CA ARG A 168 3.93 -17.91 25.51
C ARG A 168 4.66 -18.90 24.62
N GLU A 169 4.09 -20.09 24.50
CA GLU A 169 4.48 -21.06 23.50
C GLU A 169 3.39 -21.12 22.44
N PHE A 170 3.79 -20.96 21.18
CA PHE A 170 2.93 -21.19 20.03
C PHE A 170 3.13 -22.60 19.50
N GLU A 171 2.09 -23.13 18.86
CA GLU A 171 2.10 -24.45 18.23
C GLU A 171 1.70 -24.31 16.75
N THR A 172 2.54 -24.84 15.86
CA THR A 172 2.25 -24.88 14.41
C THR A 172 1.17 -25.90 14.09
N LYS A 173 0.63 -25.85 12.85
CA LYS A 173 -0.30 -26.87 12.33
C LYS A 173 0.25 -28.30 12.39
N GLU A 174 1.58 -28.45 12.33
CA GLU A 174 2.30 -29.73 12.41
C GLU A 174 2.64 -30.14 13.85
N GLY A 175 2.22 -29.36 14.86
CA GLY A 175 2.48 -29.64 16.27
C GLY A 175 3.87 -29.19 16.77
N ILE A 176 4.57 -28.34 16.01
CA ILE A 176 5.88 -27.82 16.45
C ILE A 176 5.66 -26.69 17.44
N VAL A 177 6.14 -26.87 18.66
CA VAL A 177 6.05 -25.87 19.74
C VAL A 177 7.29 -24.99 19.78
N PHE A 178 7.11 -23.68 19.92
CA PHE A 178 8.21 -22.72 20.06
C PHE A 178 7.84 -21.51 20.94
N PRO A 179 8.81 -20.93 21.67
CA PRO A 179 8.54 -19.79 22.53
C PRO A 179 8.43 -18.50 21.70
N VAL A 180 7.47 -17.67 22.07
CA VAL A 180 7.21 -16.37 21.48
C VAL A 180 7.14 -15.29 22.54
N HIS A 181 7.71 -14.12 22.23
CA HIS A 181 7.50 -12.89 22.98
C HIS A 181 6.37 -12.11 22.30
N LEU A 182 5.34 -11.75 23.06
CA LEU A 182 4.15 -11.08 22.57
C LEU A 182 4.02 -9.68 23.15
N ILE A 183 3.58 -8.76 22.30
CA ILE A 183 3.09 -7.44 22.68
C ILE A 183 1.64 -7.37 22.19
N SER A 184 0.69 -7.34 23.11
CA SER A 184 -0.73 -7.10 22.82
C SER A 184 -1.08 -5.66 23.16
N GLN A 185 -1.70 -4.93 22.24
CA GLN A 185 -2.12 -3.55 22.42
C GLN A 185 -3.61 -3.39 22.14
N TYR A 186 -4.28 -2.60 22.98
CA TYR A 186 -5.63 -2.15 22.70
C TYR A 186 -5.59 -1.08 21.59
N PHE A 187 -6.52 -1.20 20.65
CA PHE A 187 -6.68 -0.23 19.57
C PHE A 187 -8.15 -0.10 19.19
N GLU A 188 -8.58 1.12 18.95
CA GLU A 188 -9.93 1.44 18.49
C GLU A 188 -9.85 2.22 17.17
N TYR A 189 -10.65 1.81 16.20
CA TYR A 189 -10.73 2.46 14.90
C TYR A 189 -12.17 2.49 14.41
N GLU A 190 -12.68 3.68 14.11
CA GLU A 190 -14.06 3.91 13.66
C GLU A 190 -15.13 3.31 14.59
N GLY A 191 -14.84 3.27 15.91
CA GLY A 191 -15.74 2.72 16.93
C GLY A 191 -15.70 1.19 17.06
N GLU A 192 -14.85 0.50 16.29
CA GLU A 192 -14.57 -0.92 16.46
C GLU A 192 -13.30 -1.14 17.31
N GLU A 193 -13.40 -2.04 18.29
CA GLU A 193 -12.32 -2.36 19.22
C GLU A 193 -11.54 -3.60 18.77
N PHE A 194 -10.22 -3.54 18.88
CA PHE A 194 -9.31 -4.62 18.51
C PHE A 194 -8.18 -4.78 19.50
N GLU A 195 -7.65 -6.01 19.55
CA GLU A 195 -6.32 -6.30 20.04
C GLU A 195 -5.37 -6.40 18.85
N MET A 196 -4.30 -5.61 18.86
CA MET A 196 -3.15 -5.77 17.98
C MET A 196 -2.10 -6.63 18.67
N VAL A 197 -1.75 -7.77 18.09
CA VAL A 197 -0.78 -8.72 18.64
C VAL A 197 0.45 -8.79 17.75
N PHE A 198 1.59 -8.42 18.31
CA PHE A 198 2.89 -8.64 17.71
C PHE A 198 3.57 -9.81 18.40
N ALA A 199 3.96 -10.82 17.64
CA ALA A 199 4.63 -12.00 18.18
C ALA A 199 5.99 -12.21 17.50
N ARG A 200 7.02 -12.43 18.32
CA ARG A 200 8.38 -12.69 17.88
C ARG A 200 8.84 -14.04 18.39
N ASP A 201 9.30 -14.91 17.49
CA ASP A 201 9.98 -16.15 17.87
C ASP A 201 11.28 -15.81 18.62
N ILE A 202 11.44 -16.38 19.82
CA ILE A 202 12.61 -16.17 20.68
C ILE A 202 13.40 -17.46 20.93
N LYS A 203 13.21 -18.49 20.10
CA LYS A 203 13.90 -19.79 20.21
C LYS A 203 15.41 -19.66 20.22
N GLU A 204 15.99 -18.76 19.44
CA GLU A 204 17.44 -18.52 19.42
C GLU A 204 17.93 -17.76 20.66
N ARG A 205 17.13 -16.78 21.15
CA ARG A 205 17.49 -15.97 22.33
C ARG A 205 17.53 -16.79 23.62
N LYS A 206 16.73 -17.85 23.74
CA LYS A 206 16.72 -18.76 24.91
C LYS A 206 17.82 -19.82 24.89
N LYS A 207 18.62 -19.93 23.81
CA LYS A 207 19.75 -20.88 23.71
C LYS A 207 21.10 -20.26 24.10
N MET A 208 21.14 -18.94 24.34
CA MET A 208 22.28 -18.22 24.90
C MET A 208 22.14 -18.12 26.42
#